data_AF-A0A8T6DS34-F1
#
_entry.id   AF-A0A8T6DS34-F1
#
_cell.length_a   1.000
_cell.length_b   1.000
_cell.length_c   1.000
_cell.angle_alpha   90.00
_cell.angle_beta   90.00
_cell.angle_gamma   90.00
#
_symmetry.space_group_name_H-M   'P 1'
#
loop_
_entity.id
_entity.type
_entity.pdbx_description
1 polymer ?
#
loop_
_entity_poly.entity_id
_entity_poly.type
_entity_poly.pdbx_seq_one_letter_code
_entity_poly.pdbx_strand_id
1 'polypeptide(L)'
;MNPWLEMSIRYANQRNYLDDLFRVYPTIPEGIRPEGIRDIDGAIWEEVVSAFNDRNNTALIESLLKLELFPIKDSHVAYLKRDKSALERNPATVARLCGRIYELGLDKIFERSSEPKETNRQMGPHFQRWLDRKSLGLEPVGLDEFAATDDNAILAASDIEKGAYAKEYLTRCASFQFSSLEICRGG
;
A
#
# COMPACT_ATOMS: atom_id res chain seq x y z
N MET A 1 5.11 -16.60 -26.02
CA MET A 1 4.89 -15.51 -25.05
C MET A 1 3.71 -14.68 -25.54
N ASN A 2 2.86 -14.14 -24.66
CA ASN A 2 1.74 -13.29 -25.11
C ASN A 2 2.31 -12.06 -25.86
N PRO A 3 1.83 -11.70 -27.06
CA PRO A 3 2.28 -10.52 -27.81
C PRO A 3 2.29 -9.23 -26.98
N TRP A 4 1.30 -9.04 -26.10
CA TRP A 4 1.23 -7.89 -25.20
C TRP A 4 2.31 -7.90 -24.13
N LEU A 5 2.66 -9.08 -23.62
CA LEU A 5 3.76 -9.25 -22.66
C LEU A 5 5.11 -8.96 -23.32
N GLU A 6 5.27 -9.38 -24.58
CA GLU A 6 6.47 -9.07 -25.36
C GLU A 6 6.60 -7.57 -25.65
N MET A 7 5.51 -6.91 -26.03
CA MET A 7 5.48 -5.46 -26.18
C MET A 7 5.82 -4.75 -24.87
N SER A 8 5.26 -5.21 -23.75
CA SER A 8 5.53 -4.63 -22.42
C SER A 8 6.99 -4.77 -22.02
N ILE A 9 7.60 -5.94 -22.27
CA ILE A 9 9.03 -6.17 -22.00
C ILE A 9 9.89 -5.30 -22.91
N ARG A 10 9.57 -5.20 -24.21
CA ARG A 10 10.31 -4.34 -25.13
C ARG A 10 10.21 -2.87 -24.71
N TYR A 11 9.04 -2.42 -24.31
CA TYR A 11 8.79 -1.06 -23.83
C TYR A 11 9.53 -0.76 -22.53
N ALA A 12 9.48 -1.67 -21.55
CA ALA A 12 10.21 -1.53 -20.28
C ALA A 12 11.73 -1.47 -20.45
N ASN A 13 12.26 -2.07 -21.52
CA ASN A 13 13.68 -2.01 -21.87
C ASN A 13 14.07 -0.75 -22.68
N GLN A 14 13.14 0.18 -22.95
CA GLN A 14 13.44 1.47 -23.57
C GLN A 14 14.00 2.45 -22.54
N ARG A 15 14.82 3.40 -23.01
CA ARG A 15 15.54 4.34 -22.14
C ARG A 15 14.63 5.35 -21.41
N ASN A 16 13.40 5.57 -21.88
CA ASN A 16 12.44 6.55 -21.34
C ASN A 16 11.25 5.92 -20.60
N TYR A 17 11.26 4.60 -20.36
CA TYR A 17 10.15 3.91 -19.68
C TYR A 17 9.79 4.55 -18.33
N LEU A 18 10.80 4.92 -17.54
CA LEU A 18 10.60 5.53 -16.22
C LEU A 18 10.04 6.96 -16.30
N ASP A 19 10.39 7.71 -17.34
CA ASP A 19 9.87 9.06 -17.57
C ASP A 19 8.39 9.01 -17.98
N ASP A 20 8.04 8.08 -18.87
CA ASP A 20 6.65 7.85 -19.28
C ASP A 20 5.82 7.28 -18.13
N LEU A 21 6.42 6.45 -17.27
CA LEU A 21 5.79 5.96 -16.05
C LEU A 21 5.51 7.11 -15.07
N PHE A 22 6.45 8.05 -14.91
CA PHE A 22 6.26 9.24 -14.07
C PHE A 22 5.15 10.17 -14.60
N ARG A 23 4.93 10.20 -15.93
CA ARG A 23 3.81 10.96 -16.51
C ARG A 23 2.44 10.39 -16.14
N VAL A 24 2.34 9.06 -16.02
CA VAL A 24 1.12 8.37 -15.59
C VAL A 24 0.97 8.40 -14.06
N TYR A 25 2.08 8.22 -13.35
CA TYR A 25 2.19 8.25 -11.90
C TYR A 25 3.17 9.35 -11.47
N PRO A 26 2.76 10.63 -11.48
CA PRO A 26 3.62 11.67 -10.94
C PRO A 26 3.79 11.38 -9.45
N THR A 27 5.01 10.99 -9.05
CA THR A 27 5.29 10.92 -7.62
C THR A 27 5.21 12.35 -7.12
N ILE A 28 4.32 12.58 -6.17
CA ILE A 28 4.28 13.87 -5.49
C ILE A 28 5.63 13.96 -4.77
N PRO A 29 6.47 14.97 -5.07
CA PRO A 29 7.72 15.11 -4.35
C PRO A 29 7.42 15.19 -2.86
N GLU A 30 8.17 14.44 -2.05
CA GLU A 30 8.06 14.51 -0.61
C GLU A 30 8.14 15.99 -0.19
N GLY A 31 7.09 16.50 0.47
CA GLY A 31 7.03 17.88 0.96
C GLY A 31 6.22 18.90 0.14
N ILE A 32 5.58 18.56 -0.99
CA ILE A 32 4.78 19.54 -1.77
C ILE A 32 3.27 19.56 -1.42
N ARG A 33 2.77 18.62 -0.62
CA ARG A 33 1.45 18.78 0.01
C ARG A 33 1.59 19.57 1.32
N PRO A 34 0.68 20.51 1.62
CA PRO A 34 0.50 21.02 2.98
C PRO A 34 0.12 19.90 3.98
N GLU A 35 -0.33 18.75 3.46
CA GLU A 35 -0.75 17.53 4.16
C GLU A 35 0.40 16.52 4.37
N GLY A 36 1.66 16.92 4.15
CA GLY A 36 2.83 16.02 4.08
C GLY A 36 3.31 15.47 5.41
N ILE A 37 2.71 15.88 6.52
CA ILE A 37 3.00 15.40 7.87
C ILE A 37 1.75 14.69 8.36
N ARG A 38 1.90 13.48 8.89
CA ARG A 38 0.80 12.84 9.62
C ARG A 38 0.48 13.70 10.84
N ASP A 39 -0.77 14.13 10.92
CA ASP A 39 -1.26 14.75 12.13
C ASP A 39 -1.26 13.71 13.26
N ILE A 40 -0.64 14.08 14.37
CA ILE A 40 -0.58 13.25 15.56
C ILE A 40 -1.54 13.88 16.54
N ASP A 41 -2.51 13.09 17.02
CA ASP A 41 -3.43 13.54 18.07
C ASP A 41 -2.64 14.06 19.27
N GLY A 42 -2.83 15.35 19.59
CA GLY A 42 -2.12 16.03 20.67
C GLY A 42 -2.30 15.36 22.03
N ALA A 43 -3.47 14.77 22.30
CA ALA A 43 -3.73 14.06 23.55
C ALA A 43 -2.89 12.77 23.64
N ILE A 44 -2.79 12.02 22.54
CA ILE A 44 -1.94 10.82 22.48
C ILE A 44 -0.47 11.22 22.60
N TRP A 45 -0.07 12.34 21.99
CA TRP A 45 1.30 12.83 22.10
C TRP A 45 1.66 13.24 23.53
N GLU A 46 0.76 13.91 24.25
CA GLU A 46 0.95 14.23 25.66
C GLU A 46 1.12 12.98 26.53
N GLU A 47 0.35 11.91 26.28
CA GLU A 47 0.53 10.62 26.94
C GLU A 47 1.93 10.04 26.67
N VAL A 48 2.41 10.12 25.42
CA VAL A 48 3.76 9.67 25.04
C VAL A 48 4.83 10.48 25.78
N VAL A 49 4.70 11.81 25.84
CA VAL A 49 5.65 12.69 26.53
C VAL A 49 5.68 12.39 28.03
N SER A 50 4.52 12.25 28.67
CA SER A 50 4.44 11.90 30.09
C SER A 50 5.10 10.55 30.35
N ALA A 51 4.71 9.51 29.60
CA ALA A 51 5.25 8.17 29.78
C ALA A 51 6.76 8.09 29.52
N PHE A 52 7.27 8.89 28.56
CA PHE A 52 8.70 8.99 28.27
C PHE A 52 9.48 9.61 29.43
N ASN A 53 8.97 10.71 29.99
CA ASN A 53 9.60 11.43 31.10
C ASN A 53 9.55 10.60 32.40
N ASP A 54 8.43 9.93 32.66
CA ASP A 54 8.24 9.05 33.82
C ASP A 54 9.01 7.71 33.68
N ARG A 55 9.68 7.48 32.55
CA ARG A 55 10.37 6.23 32.19
C ARG A 55 9.45 4.99 32.31
N ASN A 56 8.15 5.16 32.08
CA ASN A 56 7.18 4.08 32.16
C ASN A 56 7.12 3.32 30.82
N ASN A 57 7.88 2.23 30.75
CA ASN A 57 8.05 1.45 29.53
C ASN A 57 6.73 0.91 28.96
N THR A 58 5.85 0.42 29.81
CA THR A 58 4.60 -0.22 29.38
C THR A 58 3.65 0.84 28.82
N ALA A 59 3.46 1.94 29.54
CA ALA A 59 2.62 3.05 29.10
C ALA A 59 3.16 3.73 27.83
N LEU A 60 4.49 3.84 27.70
CA LEU A 60 5.14 4.43 26.53
C LEU A 60 4.85 3.61 25.27
N ILE A 61 5.07 2.28 25.32
CA ILE A 61 4.79 1.42 24.18
C ILE A 61 3.30 1.39 23.86
N GLU A 62 2.44 1.33 24.86
CA GLU A 62 0.99 1.33 24.65
C GLU A 62 0.53 2.59 23.92
N SER A 63 1.02 3.77 24.34
CA SER A 63 0.69 5.05 23.71
C SER A 63 1.24 5.13 22.28
N LEU A 64 2.49 4.70 22.06
CA LEU A 64 3.10 4.64 20.72
C LEU A 64 2.40 3.66 19.77
N LEU A 65 1.81 2.57 20.27
CA LEU A 65 1.06 1.62 19.46
C LEU A 65 -0.29 2.18 18.96
N LYS A 66 -0.84 3.20 19.64
CA LYS A 66 -2.04 3.94 19.20
C LYS A 66 -1.76 4.78 17.94
N LEU A 67 -0.52 5.20 17.74
CA LEU A 67 -0.12 5.98 16.56
C LEU A 67 -0.28 5.17 15.26
N GLU A 68 -0.54 5.89 14.17
CA GLU A 68 -0.62 5.26 12.85
C GLU A 68 0.72 4.64 12.43
N LEU A 69 1.82 5.33 12.74
CA LEU A 69 3.18 4.94 12.42
C LEU A 69 4.00 4.83 13.70
N PHE A 70 4.65 3.67 13.87
CA PHE A 70 5.53 3.43 14.99
C PHE A 70 6.94 3.99 14.68
N PRO A 71 7.60 4.69 15.62
CA PRO A 71 8.86 5.42 15.37
C PRO A 71 10.07 4.53 15.04
N ILE A 72 9.96 3.21 15.22
CA ILE A 72 11.02 2.23 15.00
C ILE A 72 10.53 1.08 14.15
N LYS A 73 11.33 0.69 13.14
CA LYS A 73 11.11 -0.56 12.40
C LYS A 73 11.60 -1.74 13.25
N ASP A 74 10.66 -2.57 13.71
CA ASP A 74 10.94 -3.83 14.40
C ASP A 74 9.82 -4.85 14.07
N SER A 75 10.21 -6.11 13.82
CA SER A 75 9.29 -7.17 13.42
C SER A 75 8.24 -7.49 14.49
N HIS A 76 8.54 -7.26 15.77
CA HIS A 76 7.65 -7.61 16.88
C HIS A 76 6.53 -6.59 17.08
N VAL A 77 6.68 -5.35 16.61
CA VAL A 77 5.68 -4.27 16.78
C VAL A 77 4.34 -4.65 16.16
N ALA A 78 4.36 -5.31 15.00
CA ALA A 78 3.14 -5.77 14.33
C ALA A 78 2.36 -6.80 15.17
N TYR A 79 3.07 -7.64 15.94
CA TYR A 79 2.46 -8.60 16.85
C TYR A 79 1.89 -7.90 18.09
N LEU A 80 2.67 -7.00 18.70
CA LEU A 80 2.24 -6.22 19.87
C LEU A 80 1.01 -5.34 19.58
N LYS A 81 0.90 -4.81 18.35
CA LYS A 81 -0.28 -4.03 17.93
C LYS A 81 -1.56 -4.87 17.84
N ARG A 82 -1.44 -6.18 17.56
CA ARG A 82 -2.58 -7.10 17.44
C ARG A 82 -3.04 -7.64 18.79
N ASP A 83 -2.12 -7.85 19.73
CA ASP A 83 -2.41 -8.40 21.04
C ASP A 83 -1.80 -7.55 22.15
N LYS A 84 -2.65 -6.81 22.87
CA LYS A 84 -2.24 -5.95 23.99
C LYS A 84 -1.68 -6.75 25.16
N SER A 85 -2.19 -7.97 25.41
CA SER A 85 -1.69 -8.84 26.48
C SER A 85 -0.24 -9.28 26.25
N ALA A 86 0.25 -9.19 25.00
CA ALA A 86 1.61 -9.55 24.66
C ALA A 86 2.64 -8.63 25.35
N LEU A 87 2.28 -7.42 25.74
CA LEU A 87 3.14 -6.50 26.48
C LEU A 87 3.50 -7.06 27.86
N GLU A 88 2.49 -7.55 28.59
CA GLU A 88 2.67 -8.13 29.93
C GLU A 88 3.39 -9.48 29.86
N ARG A 89 3.10 -10.29 28.84
CA ARG A 89 3.71 -11.60 28.66
C ARG A 89 5.19 -11.53 28.26
N ASN A 90 5.65 -10.42 27.69
CA ASN A 90 7.00 -10.30 27.11
C ASN A 90 7.75 -9.04 27.60
N PRO A 91 8.03 -8.90 28.92
CA PRO A 91 8.63 -7.69 29.49
C PRO A 91 10.04 -7.41 28.98
N ALA A 92 10.83 -8.44 28.67
CA ALA A 92 12.19 -8.28 28.13
C ALA A 92 12.19 -7.64 26.72
N THR A 93 11.22 -8.02 25.87
CA THR A 93 11.07 -7.45 24.54
C THR A 93 10.64 -5.99 24.61
N VAL A 94 9.71 -5.68 25.51
CA VAL A 94 9.25 -4.31 25.80
C VAL A 94 10.42 -3.45 26.27
N ALA A 95 11.21 -3.93 27.24
CA ALA A 95 12.39 -3.20 27.74
C ALA A 95 13.42 -2.94 26.62
N ARG A 96 13.69 -3.93 25.75
CA ARG A 96 14.58 -3.77 24.59
C ARG A 96 14.07 -2.69 23.63
N LEU A 97 12.77 -2.66 23.34
CA LEU A 97 12.16 -1.66 22.47
C LEU A 97 12.22 -0.27 23.10
N CYS A 98 11.87 -0.15 24.39
CA CYS A 98 11.94 1.11 25.12
C CYS A 98 13.36 1.67 25.18
N GLY A 99 14.38 0.83 25.38
CA GLY A 99 15.78 1.27 25.33
C GLY A 99 16.11 2.01 24.03
N ARG A 100 15.73 1.42 22.89
CA ARG A 100 15.92 2.05 21.56
C ARG A 100 15.10 3.34 21.39
N ILE A 101 13.90 3.40 21.98
CA ILE A 101 13.04 4.60 21.92
C ILE A 101 13.66 5.73 22.76
N TYR A 102 14.17 5.42 23.95
CA TYR A 102 14.84 6.40 24.80
C TYR A 102 16.12 6.93 24.17
N GLU A 103 16.88 6.09 23.48
CA GLU A 103 18.08 6.49 22.73
C GLU A 103 17.77 7.46 21.58
N LEU A 104 16.58 7.37 20.97
CA LEU A 104 16.17 8.29 19.90
C LEU A 104 15.86 9.70 20.40
N GLY A 105 15.22 9.80 21.57
CA GLY A 105 14.72 11.08 22.10
C GLY A 105 13.36 11.49 21.52
N LEU A 106 12.65 12.36 22.24
CA LEU A 106 11.28 12.79 21.90
C LEU A 106 11.17 13.45 20.52
N ASP A 107 12.12 14.31 20.15
CA ASP A 107 12.09 15.01 18.86
C ASP A 107 12.11 14.05 17.67
N LYS A 108 12.98 13.03 17.73
CA LYS A 108 13.08 12.01 16.68
C LYS A 108 11.90 11.05 16.68
N ILE A 109 11.31 10.78 17.84
CA ILE A 109 10.07 9.99 17.94
C ILE A 109 8.95 10.73 17.22
N PHE A 110 8.80 12.03 17.45
CA PHE A 110 7.78 12.85 16.80
C PHE A 110 7.99 12.87 15.29
N GLU A 111 9.20 13.23 14.84
CA GLU A 111 9.57 13.29 13.42
C GLU A 111 9.20 11.98 12.70
N ARG A 112 9.66 10.84 13.23
CA ARG A 112 9.42 9.52 12.62
C ARG A 112 7.98 9.06 12.68
N SER A 113 7.23 9.43 13.73
CA SER A 113 5.81 9.06 13.84
C SER A 113 4.93 9.92 12.93
N SER A 114 5.42 11.12 12.61
CA SER A 114 4.76 12.09 11.73
C SER A 114 5.10 11.91 10.24
N GLU A 115 5.97 10.94 9.91
CA GLU A 115 6.38 10.68 8.52
C GLU A 115 5.17 10.38 7.61
N PRO A 116 5.17 10.92 6.38
CA PRO A 116 4.12 10.68 5.42
C PRO A 116 4.00 9.19 5.08
N LYS A 117 2.82 8.77 4.62
CA LYS A 117 2.62 7.42 4.11
C LYS A 117 3.64 7.14 2.99
N GLU A 118 4.37 6.03 3.06
CA GLU A 118 5.33 5.65 2.02
C GLU A 118 4.68 5.70 0.63
N THR A 119 5.36 6.28 -0.36
CA THR A 119 4.87 6.48 -1.74
C THR A 119 4.27 5.21 -2.34
N ASN A 120 4.90 4.06 -2.12
CA ASN A 120 4.45 2.75 -2.60
C ASN A 120 3.04 2.35 -2.09
N ARG A 121 2.63 2.85 -0.91
CA ARG A 121 1.29 2.61 -0.35
C ARG A 121 0.26 3.64 -0.83
N GLN A 122 0.72 4.76 -1.38
CA GLN A 122 -0.15 5.80 -1.95
C GLN A 122 -0.56 5.49 -3.40
N MET A 123 0.22 4.68 -4.13
CA MET A 123 0.07 4.47 -5.58
C MET A 123 -1.25 3.80 -6.02
N GLY A 124 -1.81 2.86 -5.24
CA GLY A 124 -3.01 2.12 -5.63
C GLY A 124 -4.21 3.03 -5.98
N PRO A 125 -4.62 3.94 -5.08
CA PRO A 125 -5.67 4.92 -5.35
C PRO A 125 -5.37 5.92 -6.48
N HIS A 126 -4.11 6.09 -6.89
CA HIS A 126 -3.76 6.97 -8.01
C HIS A 126 -4.05 6.33 -9.37
N PHE A 127 -3.91 5.02 -9.49
CA PHE A 127 -4.22 4.30 -10.72
C PHE A 127 -5.70 4.43 -11.09
N GLN A 128 -6.60 4.17 -10.13
CA GLN A 128 -8.04 4.31 -10.37
C GLN A 128 -8.40 5.76 -10.75
N ARG A 129 -7.88 6.74 -10.01
CA ARG A 129 -8.08 8.18 -10.34
C ARG A 129 -7.52 8.55 -11.72
N TRP A 130 -6.45 7.91 -12.18
CA TRP A 130 -5.89 8.13 -13.52
C TRP A 130 -6.78 7.50 -14.61
N LEU A 131 -7.35 6.32 -14.38
CA LEU A 131 -8.35 5.70 -15.26
C LEU A 131 -9.61 6.56 -15.36
N ASP A 132 -10.13 7.04 -14.23
CA ASP A 132 -11.35 7.85 -14.16
C ASP A 132 -11.22 9.18 -14.93
N ARG A 133 -10.00 9.68 -15.13
CA ARG A 133 -9.70 10.86 -15.97
C ARG A 133 -9.80 10.60 -17.48
N LYS A 134 -10.23 9.40 -17.89
CA LYS A 134 -10.30 8.98 -19.30
C LYS A 134 -8.97 9.10 -20.02
N SER A 135 -7.86 8.88 -19.30
CA SER A 135 -6.49 9.04 -19.82
C SER A 135 -6.18 8.07 -20.98
N LEU A 136 -6.96 6.99 -21.11
CA LEU A 136 -6.91 6.02 -22.21
C LEU A 136 -7.92 6.31 -23.34
N GLY A 137 -8.68 7.41 -23.25
CA GLY A 137 -9.77 7.74 -24.18
C GLY A 137 -11.04 6.90 -23.97
N LEU A 138 -11.06 6.03 -22.96
CA LEU A 138 -12.19 5.17 -22.60
C LEU A 138 -12.74 5.58 -21.24
N GLU A 139 -14.07 5.59 -21.11
CA GLU A 139 -14.77 5.78 -19.85
C GLU A 139 -14.92 4.44 -19.13
N PRO A 140 -14.52 4.33 -17.85
CA PRO A 140 -14.76 3.12 -17.09
C PRO A 140 -16.26 2.83 -16.95
N VAL A 141 -16.67 1.60 -17.25
CA VAL A 141 -18.07 1.14 -17.27
C VAL A 141 -18.36 0.15 -16.16
N GLY A 142 -19.63 0.04 -15.75
CA GLY A 142 -20.07 -0.93 -14.73
C GLY A 142 -20.01 -2.38 -15.23
N LEU A 143 -20.23 -3.35 -14.33
CA LEU A 143 -20.19 -4.77 -14.64
C LEU A 143 -21.15 -5.18 -15.77
N ASP A 144 -22.38 -4.69 -15.74
CA ASP A 144 -23.41 -5.06 -16.72
C ASP A 144 -23.05 -4.59 -18.14
N GLU A 145 -22.57 -3.36 -18.27
CA GLU A 145 -22.13 -2.78 -19.53
C GLU A 145 -20.82 -3.40 -20.03
N PHE A 146 -19.91 -3.73 -19.11
CA PHE A 146 -18.67 -4.43 -19.42
C PHE A 146 -18.93 -5.84 -19.96
N ALA A 147 -19.92 -6.55 -19.41
CA ALA A 147 -20.28 -7.89 -19.85
C ALA A 147 -21.09 -7.91 -21.15
N ALA A 148 -21.79 -6.82 -21.48
CA ALA A 148 -22.63 -6.70 -22.67
C ALA A 148 -21.88 -6.18 -23.91
N THR A 149 -20.66 -5.68 -23.76
CA THR A 149 -19.90 -4.99 -24.81
C THR A 149 -18.81 -5.89 -25.39
N ASP A 150 -18.76 -5.99 -26.72
CA ASP A 150 -17.66 -6.65 -27.45
C ASP A 150 -16.50 -5.69 -27.81
N ASP A 151 -16.71 -4.39 -27.62
CA ASP A 151 -15.71 -3.34 -27.80
C ASP A 151 -14.74 -3.21 -26.59
N ASN A 152 -13.66 -2.45 -26.77
CA ASN A 152 -12.70 -2.19 -25.70
C ASN A 152 -13.35 -1.39 -24.55
N ALA A 153 -13.44 -1.99 -23.37
CA ALA A 153 -14.01 -1.38 -22.17
C ALA A 153 -13.05 -1.49 -20.97
N ILE A 154 -13.25 -0.64 -19.95
CA ILE A 154 -12.52 -0.69 -18.68
C ILE A 154 -13.52 -0.91 -17.56
N LEU A 155 -13.36 -1.98 -16.78
CA LEU A 155 -14.29 -2.30 -15.69
C LEU A 155 -14.07 -1.41 -14.46
N ALA A 156 -15.07 -0.59 -14.14
CA ALA A 156 -15.18 0.22 -12.93
C ALA A 156 -15.81 -0.58 -11.78
N ALA A 157 -15.02 -1.43 -11.12
CA ALA A 157 -15.47 -2.23 -9.98
C ALA A 157 -14.41 -2.32 -8.88
N SER A 158 -14.80 -2.77 -7.68
CA SER A 158 -13.86 -3.03 -6.58
C SER A 158 -12.91 -4.19 -6.91
N ASP A 159 -11.78 -4.27 -6.21
CA ASP A 159 -10.82 -5.39 -6.40
C ASP A 159 -11.45 -6.76 -6.14
N ILE A 160 -12.42 -6.83 -5.22
CA ILE A 160 -13.17 -8.06 -4.92
C ILE A 160 -14.03 -8.45 -6.13
N GLU A 161 -14.80 -7.50 -6.68
CA GLU A 161 -15.66 -7.73 -7.83
C GLU A 161 -14.85 -8.06 -9.09
N LYS A 162 -13.77 -7.30 -9.36
CA LYS A 162 -12.82 -7.61 -10.45
C LYS A 162 -12.24 -9.00 -10.31
N GLY A 163 -11.86 -9.39 -9.08
CA GLY A 163 -11.33 -10.71 -8.77
C GLY A 163 -12.36 -11.82 -8.94
N ALA A 164 -13.62 -11.60 -8.57
CA ALA A 164 -14.72 -12.52 -8.77
C ALA A 164 -15.03 -12.70 -10.27
N TYR A 165 -15.15 -11.59 -11.00
CA TYR A 165 -15.38 -11.59 -12.45
C TYR A 165 -14.26 -12.31 -13.20
N ALA A 166 -12.99 -12.03 -12.87
CA ALA A 166 -11.86 -12.74 -13.47
C ALA A 166 -11.90 -14.24 -13.17
N LYS A 167 -12.27 -14.62 -11.94
CA LYS A 167 -12.41 -16.03 -11.57
C LYS A 167 -13.51 -16.75 -12.36
N GLU A 168 -14.62 -16.08 -12.58
CA GLU A 168 -15.78 -16.65 -13.25
C GLU A 168 -15.59 -16.73 -14.78
N TYR A 169 -15.04 -15.69 -15.39
CA TYR A 169 -15.02 -15.54 -16.85
C TYR A 169 -13.63 -15.71 -17.48
N LEU A 170 -12.54 -15.44 -16.75
CA LEU A 170 -11.16 -15.48 -17.29
C LEU A 170 -10.37 -16.74 -16.90
N THR A 171 -10.86 -17.55 -15.95
CA THR A 171 -10.18 -18.79 -15.48
C THR A 171 -10.33 -20.00 -16.40
N ARG A 172 -10.44 -19.79 -17.72
CA ARG A 172 -10.25 -20.85 -18.72
C ARG A 172 -8.86 -20.86 -19.36
N CYS A 173 -7.91 -20.05 -18.87
CA CYS A 173 -6.53 -20.02 -19.35
C CYS A 173 -5.46 -20.43 -18.32
N ALA A 174 -5.83 -21.15 -17.25
CA ALA A 174 -4.90 -21.57 -16.19
C ALA A 174 -4.72 -23.09 -16.06
N SER A 175 -4.91 -23.86 -17.14
CA SER A 175 -4.42 -25.24 -17.24
C SER A 175 -3.22 -25.28 -18.17
N PHE A 176 -2.05 -25.02 -17.61
CA PHE A 176 -0.77 -25.36 -18.21
C PHE A 176 -0.69 -26.88 -18.37
N GLN A 177 -0.73 -27.37 -19.60
CA GLN A 177 -0.12 -28.64 -19.96
C GLN A 177 0.85 -28.36 -21.12
N PHE A 178 2.13 -28.57 -20.84
CA PHE A 178 3.20 -28.61 -21.84
C PHE A 178 2.86 -29.69 -22.87
N SER A 179 2.36 -29.29 -24.04
CA SER A 179 2.63 -29.87 -25.36
C SER A 179 1.50 -29.52 -26.31
N SER A 180 1.89 -29.04 -27.50
CA SER A 180 1.07 -28.89 -28.69
C SER A 180 0.08 -27.71 -28.69
N LEU A 181 0.40 -26.78 -29.59
CA LEU A 181 -0.26 -25.51 -29.84
C LEU A 181 -1.38 -25.73 -30.86
N GLU A 182 -2.63 -25.83 -30.42
CA GLU A 182 -3.80 -25.60 -31.27
C GLU A 182 -4.74 -24.62 -30.58
N ILE A 183 -4.88 -23.44 -31.19
CA ILE A 183 -5.91 -22.46 -30.84
C ILE A 183 -7.08 -22.73 -31.79
N CYS A 184 -8.13 -23.36 -31.27
CA CYS A 184 -9.44 -23.41 -31.92
C CYS A 184 -10.48 -22.77 -30.98
N ARG A 185 -11.03 -21.63 -31.40
CA ARG A 185 -12.46 -21.35 -31.25
C ARG A 185 -12.96 -20.76 -32.55
N GLY A 186 -13.66 -21.60 -33.31
CA GLY A 186 -14.51 -21.17 -34.42
C GLY A 186 -15.77 -20.49 -33.91
N GLY A 187 -16.49 -19.88 -34.85
CA GLY A 187 -17.92 -19.63 -34.70
C GLY A 187 -18.74 -20.92 -34.77
#